data_AF-A0A9W7EII0-F1
#
_entry.id   AF-A0A9W7EII0-F1
#
_cell.length_a   1.000
_cell.length_b   1.000
_cell.length_c   1.000
_cell.angle_alpha   90.00
_cell.angle_beta   90.00
_cell.angle_gamma   90.00
#
_symmetry.space_group_name_H-M   'P 1'
#
loop_
_entity.id
_entity.type
_entity.pdbx_description
1 polymer ?
#
loop_
_entity_poly.entity_id
_entity_poly.type
_entity_poly.pdbx_seq_one_letter_code
_entity_poly.pdbx_strand_id
1 'polypeptide(L)'
;MSSLLLSLLLLSSTSAYIVRPSTSSFKFSRTTTRLNGWGPDPIWTENSISALTPISTDPDIVSLKIKYDRISEFTKAGQYVQVQTPESDDKVSYLAMCNPPESEELSFMVKKSDSTSYLFNSPPSSLQVSQVLGSGFKIGDNIDGFKIDFPVNQVIFVCTGTGIAPIKSLIDSNEINLSESRKGILYWGLSNDSYCESLIEEFKGNENLDVVPVFSNPTVNQRIGYVQVR
;
A
#
# COMPACT_ATOMS: atom_id res chain seq x y z
N MET A 1 27.93 1.67 -93.93
CA MET A 1 29.18 1.24 -94.60
C MET A 1 30.35 1.85 -93.85
N SER A 2 31.31 1.01 -93.43
CA SER A 2 32.64 1.35 -92.88
C SER A 2 32.69 2.09 -91.53
N SER A 3 33.56 1.80 -90.56
CA SER A 3 34.64 0.82 -90.44
C SER A 3 35.22 0.88 -89.01
N LEU A 4 35.48 -0.30 -88.43
CA LEU A 4 36.62 -0.74 -87.60
C LEU A 4 37.13 0.16 -86.44
N LEU A 5 37.06 -0.30 -85.17
CA LEU A 5 38.04 -1.16 -84.46
C LEU A 5 39.36 -0.43 -84.12
N LEU A 6 39.61 -0.09 -82.84
CA LEU A 6 40.80 -0.55 -82.10
C LEU A 6 40.75 -0.20 -80.61
N SER A 7 41.10 -1.21 -79.81
CA SER A 7 41.28 -1.25 -78.36
C SER A 7 42.47 -0.45 -77.83
N LEU A 8 42.39 0.02 -76.59
CA LEU A 8 43.48 -0.16 -75.61
C LEU A 8 42.95 -0.01 -74.17
N LEU A 9 43.04 -1.09 -73.39
CA LEU A 9 42.92 -1.07 -71.93
C LEU A 9 44.11 -0.33 -71.31
N LEU A 10 43.89 0.44 -70.25
CA LEU A 10 44.86 0.62 -69.17
C LEU A 10 44.14 0.90 -67.83
N LEU A 11 44.80 0.45 -66.77
CA LEU A 11 44.22 -0.07 -65.54
C LEU A 11 43.81 0.98 -64.49
N SER A 12 42.81 0.55 -63.72
CA SER A 12 42.42 0.86 -62.34
C SER A 12 43.39 1.64 -61.45
N SER A 13 42.86 2.71 -60.84
CA SER A 13 43.10 3.05 -59.42
C SER A 13 42.03 4.01 -58.90
N THR A 14 40.82 3.53 -58.63
CA THR A 14 39.85 4.22 -57.78
C THR A 14 40.24 3.97 -56.32
N SER A 15 40.94 4.93 -55.73
CA SER A 15 41.20 4.99 -54.29
C SER A 15 39.89 5.21 -53.55
N ALA A 16 39.29 4.13 -53.05
CA ALA A 16 38.15 4.20 -52.15
C ALA A 16 38.62 4.75 -50.79
N TYR A 17 38.20 5.96 -50.45
CA TYR A 17 38.28 6.49 -49.10
C TYR A 17 37.40 5.62 -48.18
N ILE A 18 38.01 4.70 -47.45
CA ILE A 18 37.37 4.01 -46.34
C ILE A 18 37.31 5.00 -45.18
N VAL A 19 36.14 5.59 -44.98
CA VAL A 19 35.79 6.30 -43.75
C VAL A 19 35.82 5.25 -42.63
N ARG A 20 36.87 5.27 -41.82
CA ARG A 20 36.93 4.46 -40.60
C ARG A 20 35.88 4.99 -39.63
N PRO A 21 34.90 4.20 -39.18
CA PRO A 21 34.01 4.65 -38.12
C PRO A 21 34.85 4.88 -36.87
N SER A 22 34.83 6.13 -36.40
CA SER A 22 35.35 6.50 -35.09
C SER A 22 34.65 5.64 -34.04
N THR A 23 35.40 4.75 -33.39
CA THR A 23 34.96 4.04 -32.19
C THR A 23 34.92 5.01 -31.02
N SER A 24 33.97 5.95 -31.04
CA SER A 24 33.54 6.60 -29.80
C SER A 24 32.66 5.59 -29.08
N SER A 25 33.25 4.83 -28.17
CA SER A 25 32.49 4.01 -27.23
C SER A 25 31.66 4.96 -26.37
N PHE A 26 30.42 5.24 -26.80
CA PHE A 26 29.41 5.78 -25.91
C PHE A 26 29.23 4.75 -24.81
N LYS A 27 29.87 5.01 -23.66
CA LYS A 27 29.57 4.30 -22.43
C LYS A 27 28.14 4.70 -22.09
N PHE A 28 27.18 3.94 -22.59
CA PHE A 28 25.83 3.97 -22.08
C PHE A 28 25.96 3.51 -20.63
N SER A 29 25.97 4.47 -19.70
CA SER A 29 25.74 4.16 -18.30
C SER A 29 24.34 3.56 -18.27
N ARG A 30 24.27 2.23 -18.29
CA ARG A 30 23.05 1.52 -17.92
C ARG A 30 22.88 1.80 -16.45
N THR A 31 22.25 2.92 -16.13
CA THR A 31 21.61 3.13 -14.85
C THR A 31 20.60 2.01 -14.75
N THR A 32 20.97 0.95 -14.05
CA THR A 32 20.09 -0.18 -13.80
C THR A 32 19.17 0.30 -12.70
N THR A 33 18.13 1.04 -13.06
CA THR A 33 17.06 1.37 -12.13
C THR A 33 16.38 0.05 -11.81
N ARG A 34 16.66 -0.50 -10.62
CA ARG A 34 15.86 -1.59 -10.08
C ARG A 34 14.48 -1.01 -9.81
N LEU A 35 13.60 -1.13 -10.79
CA LEU A 35 12.18 -0.92 -10.58
C LEU A 35 11.70 -2.09 -9.72
N ASN A 36 11.75 -1.91 -8.40
CA ASN A 36 10.99 -2.75 -7.50
C ASN A 36 9.53 -2.60 -7.96
N GLY A 37 8.87 -3.69 -8.35
CA GLY A 37 7.57 -3.67 -9.06
C GLY A 37 6.37 -3.16 -8.25
N TRP A 38 6.59 -2.34 -7.22
CA TRP A 38 5.62 -1.94 -6.19
C TRP A 38 5.45 -0.42 -6.05
N GLY A 39 5.78 0.35 -7.10
CA GLY A 39 5.57 1.81 -7.11
C GLY A 39 6.86 2.59 -7.35
N PRO A 40 6.84 3.91 -7.14
CA PRO A 40 8.04 4.73 -7.24
C PRO A 40 9.04 4.35 -6.15
N ASP A 41 10.33 4.62 -6.39
CA ASP A 41 11.37 4.37 -5.40
C ASP A 41 11.05 5.13 -4.09
N PRO A 42 11.21 4.47 -2.93
CA PRO A 42 10.84 5.08 -1.66
C PRO A 42 11.76 6.24 -1.31
N ILE A 43 11.15 7.37 -0.96
CA ILE A 43 11.81 8.56 -0.42
C ILE A 43 11.66 8.46 1.10
N TRP A 44 12.73 8.07 1.77
CA TRP A 44 12.76 7.90 3.21
C TRP A 44 12.90 9.25 3.93
N THR A 45 12.02 9.49 4.89
CA THR A 45 12.16 10.58 5.88
C THR A 45 12.15 10.00 7.28
N GLU A 46 12.95 10.58 8.17
CA GLU A 46 12.98 10.17 9.56
C GLU A 46 11.85 10.88 10.32
N ASN A 47 10.99 10.09 10.97
CA ASN A 47 9.80 10.58 11.64
C ASN A 47 9.75 10.04 13.07
N SER A 48 9.32 10.88 14.01
CA SER A 48 9.26 10.51 15.43
C SER A 48 8.02 9.69 15.77
N ILE A 49 8.18 8.68 16.64
CA ILE A 49 7.05 7.92 17.18
C ILE A 49 6.37 8.75 18.26
N SER A 50 5.08 9.07 18.07
CA SER A 50 4.27 9.79 19.06
C SER A 50 3.76 8.88 20.16
N ALA A 51 3.26 7.71 19.78
CA ALA A 51 2.70 6.75 20.72
C ALA A 51 2.83 5.32 20.19
N LEU A 52 3.03 4.39 21.12
CA LEU A 52 2.99 2.96 20.87
C LEU A 52 2.21 2.31 22.01
N THR A 53 1.00 1.84 21.73
CA THR A 53 0.10 1.30 22.77
C THR A 53 -0.44 -0.07 22.35
N PRO A 54 -0.44 -1.08 23.24
CA PRO A 54 -1.15 -2.34 22.99
C PRO A 54 -2.64 -2.05 22.72
N ILE A 55 -3.20 -2.65 21.66
CA ILE A 55 -4.63 -2.46 21.29
C ILE A 55 -5.54 -3.41 22.06
N SER A 56 -4.99 -4.54 22.49
CA SER A 56 -5.71 -5.62 23.14
C SER A 56 -4.82 -6.19 24.26
N THR A 57 -5.42 -7.05 25.08
CA THR A 57 -4.70 -7.99 25.94
C THR A 57 -3.70 -8.86 25.15
N ASP A 58 -3.90 -9.00 23.83
CA ASP A 58 -2.96 -9.68 22.95
C ASP A 58 -1.65 -8.87 22.80
N PRO A 59 -0.49 -9.42 23.23
CA PRO A 59 0.79 -8.72 23.15
C PRO A 59 1.31 -8.57 21.72
N ASP A 60 0.70 -9.24 20.74
CA ASP A 60 1.17 -9.27 19.36
C ASP A 60 0.56 -8.16 18.50
N ILE A 61 -0.21 -7.22 19.06
CA ILE A 61 -0.80 -6.10 18.30
C ILE A 61 -0.65 -4.78 19.04
N VAL A 62 -0.12 -3.79 18.32
CA VAL A 62 0.08 -2.43 18.83
C VAL A 62 -0.53 -1.40 17.89
N SER A 63 -1.05 -0.33 18.48
CA SER A 63 -1.35 0.92 17.80
C SER A 63 -0.08 1.75 17.78
N LEU A 64 0.38 2.09 16.58
CA LEU A 64 1.55 2.92 16.35
C LEU A 64 1.08 4.27 15.80
N LYS A 65 1.46 5.36 16.44
CA LYS A 65 1.23 6.73 15.96
C LYS A 65 2.55 7.40 15.62
N ILE A 66 2.62 8.03 14.46
CA ILE A 66 3.82 8.69 13.93
C ILE A 66 3.49 10.12 13.53
N LYS A 67 4.28 11.08 14.01
CA LYS A 67 4.30 12.46 13.48
C LYS A 67 4.97 12.44 12.12
N TYR A 68 4.18 12.68 11.08
CA TYR A 68 4.62 12.51 9.72
C TYR A 68 4.72 13.84 8.98
N ASP A 69 5.92 14.18 8.50
CA ASP A 69 6.21 15.48 7.89
C ASP A 69 5.42 15.73 6.59
N ARG A 70 5.06 14.67 5.87
CA ARG A 70 4.40 14.73 4.55
C ARG A 70 2.92 14.35 4.63
N ILE A 71 2.25 14.68 5.74
CA ILE A 71 0.86 14.31 6.01
C ILE A 71 -0.13 14.73 4.91
N SER A 72 0.18 15.81 4.18
CA SER A 72 -0.61 16.30 3.05
C SER A 72 -0.72 15.32 1.87
N GLU A 73 0.15 14.30 1.81
CA GLU A 73 0.08 13.24 0.79
C GLU A 73 -0.96 12.17 1.10
N PHE A 74 -1.36 12.07 2.37
CA PHE A 74 -2.42 11.17 2.80
C PHE A 74 -3.78 11.79 2.49
N THR A 75 -4.30 11.43 1.32
CA THR A 75 -5.48 12.08 0.72
C THR A 75 -6.68 11.15 0.61
N LYS A 76 -6.46 9.83 0.65
CA LYS A 76 -7.53 8.84 0.48
C LYS A 76 -7.35 7.68 1.44
N ALA A 77 -8.46 7.21 2.01
CA ALA A 77 -8.45 5.98 2.79
C ALA A 77 -7.93 4.78 1.98
N GLY A 78 -7.26 3.85 2.65
CA GLY A 78 -6.65 2.67 2.02
C GLY A 78 -5.25 2.88 1.43
N GLN A 79 -4.68 4.08 1.58
CA GLN A 79 -3.26 4.31 1.34
C GLN A 79 -2.40 3.64 2.43
N TYR A 80 -1.12 3.45 2.13
CA TYR A 80 -0.15 2.82 3.01
C TYR A 80 1.22 3.51 2.91
N VAL A 81 2.09 3.24 3.89
CA VAL A 81 3.50 3.63 3.85
C VAL A 81 4.40 2.43 4.02
N GLN A 82 5.66 2.57 3.62
CA GLN A 82 6.73 1.69 4.01
C GLN A 82 7.41 2.26 5.25
N VAL A 83 7.76 1.39 6.19
CA VAL A 83 8.43 1.73 7.44
C VAL A 83 9.61 0.80 7.65
N GLN A 84 10.75 1.37 8.05
CA GLN A 84 11.94 0.64 8.44
C GLN A 84 12.66 1.34 9.61
N THR A 85 13.58 0.62 10.23
CA THR A 85 14.47 1.19 11.26
C THR A 85 15.66 1.89 10.61
N PRO A 86 16.16 3.01 11.16
CA PRO A 86 17.34 3.69 10.62
C PRO A 86 18.62 2.83 10.54
N GLU A 87 18.70 1.78 11.37
CA GLU A 87 19.87 0.91 11.48
C GLU A 87 19.92 -0.22 10.44
N SER A 88 18.81 -0.49 9.75
CA SER A 88 18.70 -1.63 8.81
C SER A 88 17.71 -1.35 7.68
N ASP A 89 18.22 -1.35 6.46
CA ASP A 89 17.44 -1.22 5.22
C ASP A 89 16.82 -2.55 4.76
N ASP A 90 17.14 -3.67 5.41
CA ASP A 90 16.75 -5.01 4.96
C ASP A 90 15.33 -5.42 5.40
N LYS A 91 14.73 -4.69 6.36
CA LYS A 91 13.44 -5.02 6.97
C LYS A 91 12.41 -3.92 6.78
N VAL A 92 11.89 -3.82 5.56
CA VAL A 92 10.78 -2.92 5.24
C VAL A 92 9.44 -3.57 5.59
N SER A 93 8.62 -2.85 6.34
CA SER A 93 7.23 -3.23 6.64
C SER A 93 6.25 -2.30 5.93
N TYR A 94 5.19 -2.87 5.35
CA TYR A 94 4.13 -2.13 4.70
C TYR A 94 2.97 -1.95 5.68
N LEU A 95 2.68 -0.71 6.04
CA LEU A 95 1.64 -0.40 7.04
C LEU A 95 0.55 0.47 6.41
N ALA A 96 -0.67 -0.05 6.42
CA ALA A 96 -1.85 0.70 5.96
C ALA A 96 -2.32 1.66 7.04
N MET A 97 -2.68 2.89 6.63
CA MET A 97 -3.20 3.91 7.54
C MET A 97 -4.54 3.46 8.12
N CYS A 98 -4.69 3.65 9.44
CA CYS A 98 -5.86 3.28 10.21
C CYS A 98 -6.80 4.46 10.45
N ASN A 99 -6.25 5.68 10.53
CA ASN A 99 -6.98 6.92 10.72
C ASN A 99 -7.47 7.49 9.38
N PRO A 100 -8.48 8.38 9.37
CA PRO A 100 -8.93 9.04 8.16
C PRO A 100 -7.87 10.02 7.61
N PRO A 101 -7.91 10.33 6.30
CA PRO A 101 -7.19 11.48 5.73
C PRO A 101 -7.47 12.77 6.52
N GLU A 102 -6.58 13.77 6.40
CA GLU A 102 -6.67 15.06 7.14
C GLU A 102 -6.39 15.01 8.65
N SER A 103 -6.02 13.85 9.18
CA SER A 103 -5.51 13.76 10.56
C SER A 103 -4.13 14.41 10.71
N GLU A 104 -3.78 14.86 11.92
CA GLU A 104 -2.47 15.48 12.21
C GLU A 104 -1.30 14.47 12.23
N GLU A 105 -1.59 13.20 12.49
CA GLU A 105 -0.60 12.12 12.60
C GLU A 105 -1.05 10.89 11.81
N LEU A 106 -0.12 10.00 11.49
CA LEU A 106 -0.43 8.68 10.92
C LEU A 106 -0.59 7.66 12.04
N SER A 107 -1.68 6.90 11.99
CA SER A 107 -1.98 5.82 12.93
C SER A 107 -2.01 4.48 12.20
N PHE A 108 -1.41 3.46 12.80
CA PHE A 108 -1.30 2.12 12.24
C PHE A 108 -1.72 1.07 13.26
N MET A 109 -2.23 -0.05 12.76
CA MET A 109 -2.45 -1.25 13.54
C MET A 109 -1.44 -2.30 13.11
N VAL A 110 -0.46 -2.58 13.96
CA VAL A 110 0.69 -3.42 13.61
C VAL A 110 0.59 -4.74 14.35
N LYS A 111 0.60 -5.84 13.59
CA LYS A 111 0.78 -7.19 14.13
C LYS A 111 2.26 -7.52 14.21
N LYS A 112 2.66 -8.25 15.24
CA LYS A 112 3.99 -8.80 15.40
C LYS A 112 4.30 -9.80 14.29
N SER A 113 5.42 -9.56 13.62
CA SER A 113 5.98 -10.38 12.56
C SER A 113 7.49 -10.20 12.55
N ASP A 114 8.22 -10.96 11.73
CA ASP A 114 9.68 -10.85 11.66
C ASP A 114 10.17 -9.46 11.25
N SER A 115 9.41 -8.78 10.38
CA SER A 115 9.72 -7.42 9.90
C SER A 115 9.33 -6.33 10.89
N THR A 116 8.32 -6.55 11.74
CA THR A 116 7.81 -5.57 12.71
C THR A 116 8.24 -5.84 14.15
N SER A 117 8.95 -6.95 14.40
CA SER A 117 9.39 -7.42 15.73
C SER A 117 10.12 -6.36 16.55
N TYR A 118 10.84 -5.44 15.91
CA TYR A 118 11.56 -4.35 16.56
C TYR A 118 10.62 -3.44 17.37
N LEU A 119 9.38 -3.21 16.91
CA LEU A 119 8.38 -2.41 17.63
C LEU A 119 7.97 -3.05 18.96
N PHE A 120 8.05 -4.38 19.07
CA PHE A 120 7.56 -5.11 20.23
C PHE A 120 8.66 -5.37 21.26
N ASN A 121 9.91 -5.55 20.81
CA ASN A 121 11.02 -5.91 21.70
C ASN A 121 11.79 -4.69 22.22
N SER A 122 12.09 -3.74 21.32
CA SER A 122 12.86 -2.54 21.64
C SER A 122 12.47 -1.43 20.66
N PRO A 123 11.35 -0.73 20.94
CA PRO A 123 10.84 0.28 20.02
C PRO A 123 11.83 1.44 19.90
N PRO A 124 12.22 1.85 18.68
CA PRO A 124 13.12 2.98 18.49
C PRO A 124 12.40 4.31 18.76
N SER A 125 13.15 5.40 18.94
CA SER A 125 12.58 6.75 19.09
C SER A 125 12.02 7.34 17.78
N SER A 126 12.60 6.92 16.66
CA SER A 126 12.27 7.37 15.31
C SER A 126 12.27 6.22 14.33
N LEU A 127 11.54 6.39 13.22
CA LEU A 127 11.43 5.44 12.14
C LEU A 127 11.66 6.15 10.81
N GLN A 128 12.23 5.42 9.86
CA GLN A 128 12.24 5.87 8.48
C GLN A 128 10.92 5.48 7.83
N VAL A 129 10.21 6.48 7.32
CA VAL A 129 8.90 6.32 6.69
C VAL A 129 9.01 6.81 5.25
N SER A 130 8.48 6.05 4.31
CA SER A 130 8.43 6.46 2.90
C SER A 130 7.44 7.61 2.68
N GLN A 131 7.37 8.10 1.44
CA GLN A 131 6.21 8.84 0.94
C GLN A 131 4.93 8.01 1.09
N VAL A 132 3.77 8.66 1.04
CA VAL A 132 2.49 7.94 0.98
C VAL A 132 2.38 7.18 -0.35
N LEU A 133 1.99 5.92 -0.26
CA LEU A 133 1.86 5.00 -1.38
C LEU A 133 0.42 4.48 -1.51
N GLY A 134 0.11 3.95 -2.68
CA GLY A 134 -1.21 3.43 -3.01
C GLY A 134 -2.19 4.50 -3.51
N SER A 135 -3.15 4.08 -4.32
CA SER A 135 -4.18 4.97 -4.89
C SER A 135 -5.38 5.20 -3.96
N GLY A 136 -5.40 4.57 -2.78
CA GLY A 136 -6.57 4.48 -1.93
C GLY A 136 -7.73 3.71 -2.55
N PHE A 137 -8.86 3.69 -1.86
CA PHE A 137 -10.11 3.13 -2.36
C PHE A 137 -10.71 4.04 -3.45
N LYS A 138 -11.20 3.42 -4.53
CA LYS A 138 -11.82 4.13 -5.66
C LYS A 138 -13.32 4.28 -5.47
N ILE A 139 -13.74 4.93 -4.38
CA ILE A 139 -15.16 5.09 -4.04
C ILE A 139 -15.90 5.91 -5.09
N GLY A 140 -15.43 7.14 -5.37
CA GLY A 140 -16.09 8.02 -6.35
C GLY A 140 -16.19 7.43 -7.76
N ASP A 141 -15.19 6.65 -8.21
CA ASP A 141 -15.20 6.08 -9.57
C ASP A 141 -16.12 4.85 -9.71
N ASN A 142 -16.33 4.10 -8.62
CA ASN A 142 -16.94 2.77 -8.65
C ASN A 142 -18.23 2.64 -7.81
N ILE A 143 -18.55 3.62 -6.97
CA ILE A 143 -19.72 3.58 -6.08
C ILE A 143 -20.65 4.75 -6.37
N ASP A 144 -20.10 5.97 -6.40
CA ASP A 144 -20.89 7.19 -6.64
C ASP A 144 -20.81 7.69 -8.10
N GLY A 145 -20.05 6.99 -8.94
CA GLY A 145 -19.78 7.38 -10.32
C GLY A 145 -20.88 6.95 -11.30
N PHE A 146 -20.93 7.61 -12.46
CA PHE A 146 -21.87 7.35 -13.56
C PHE A 146 -21.80 5.93 -14.18
N LYS A 147 -20.94 5.05 -13.67
CA LYS A 147 -20.81 3.67 -14.15
C LYS A 147 -21.93 2.75 -13.66
N ILE A 148 -22.69 3.18 -12.64
CA ILE A 148 -23.77 2.39 -12.06
C ILE A 148 -25.08 3.14 -12.29
N ASP A 149 -26.05 2.47 -12.89
CA ASP A 149 -27.38 3.03 -13.19
C ASP A 149 -28.27 3.21 -11.95
N PHE A 150 -27.86 2.62 -10.81
CA PHE A 150 -28.59 2.63 -9.55
C PHE A 150 -27.67 2.99 -8.38
N PRO A 151 -28.18 3.68 -7.33
CA PRO A 151 -27.39 3.94 -6.15
C PRO A 151 -26.96 2.64 -5.47
N VAL A 152 -25.72 2.60 -4.99
CA VAL A 152 -25.24 1.51 -4.15
C VAL A 152 -25.86 1.65 -2.76
N ASN A 153 -26.78 0.74 -2.44
CA ASN A 153 -27.51 0.75 -1.17
C ASN A 153 -26.86 -0.16 -0.11
N GLN A 154 -25.93 -1.03 -0.51
CA GLN A 154 -25.25 -1.95 0.40
C GLN A 154 -23.77 -2.10 0.03
N VAL A 155 -22.91 -2.03 1.06
CA VAL A 155 -21.46 -2.21 0.92
C VAL A 155 -21.01 -3.32 1.85
N ILE A 156 -20.27 -4.30 1.33
CA ILE A 156 -19.74 -5.42 2.11
C ILE A 156 -18.23 -5.23 2.27
N PHE A 157 -17.79 -5.13 3.52
CA PHE A 157 -16.40 -5.11 3.92
C PHE A 157 -15.98 -6.49 4.38
N VAL A 158 -14.83 -6.96 3.92
CA VAL A 158 -14.26 -8.26 4.29
C VAL A 158 -12.80 -8.05 4.66
N CYS A 159 -12.43 -8.40 5.88
CA CYS A 159 -11.04 -8.34 6.32
C CYS A 159 -10.70 -9.40 7.37
N THR A 160 -9.41 -9.55 7.61
CA THR A 160 -8.86 -10.45 8.62
C THR A 160 -7.77 -9.76 9.43
N GLY A 161 -7.78 -9.94 10.75
CA GLY A 161 -6.77 -9.38 11.65
C GLY A 161 -6.58 -7.87 11.48
N THR A 162 -5.33 -7.42 11.35
CA THR A 162 -4.97 -6.01 11.16
C THR A 162 -5.33 -5.45 9.78
N GLY A 163 -5.82 -6.28 8.86
CA GLY A 163 -6.42 -5.83 7.60
C GLY A 163 -7.66 -4.94 7.77
N ILE A 164 -8.17 -4.78 9.00
CA ILE A 164 -9.19 -3.80 9.35
C ILE A 164 -8.69 -2.35 9.23
N ALA A 165 -7.39 -2.08 9.37
CA ALA A 165 -6.85 -0.71 9.39
C ALA A 165 -7.32 0.16 8.22
N PRO A 166 -7.16 -0.24 6.94
CA PRO A 166 -7.64 0.59 5.83
C PRO A 166 -9.17 0.71 5.80
N ILE A 167 -9.92 -0.29 6.26
CA ILE A 167 -11.39 -0.23 6.34
C ILE A 167 -11.83 0.75 7.44
N LYS A 168 -11.13 0.78 8.57
CA LYS A 168 -11.36 1.77 9.62
C LYS A 168 -11.16 3.18 9.08
N SER A 169 -10.04 3.42 8.40
CA SER A 169 -9.76 4.70 7.74
C SER A 169 -10.89 5.12 6.77
N LEU A 170 -11.43 4.16 6.01
CA LEU A 170 -12.52 4.39 5.07
C LEU A 170 -13.85 4.71 5.75
N ILE A 171 -14.17 4.05 6.86
CA ILE A 171 -15.40 4.29 7.61
C ILE A 171 -15.31 5.62 8.36
N ASP A 172 -14.18 5.88 9.04
CA ASP A 172 -13.95 7.10 9.82
C ASP A 172 -13.90 8.35 8.94
N SER A 173 -13.39 8.24 7.71
CA SER A 173 -13.34 9.36 6.75
C SER A 173 -14.71 9.73 6.18
N ASN A 174 -15.73 8.92 6.44
CA ASN A 174 -17.06 9.02 5.85
C ASN A 174 -17.08 9.03 4.31
N GLU A 175 -15.99 8.63 3.64
CA GLU A 175 -15.90 8.59 2.17
C GLU A 175 -16.98 7.67 1.56
N ILE A 176 -17.35 6.59 2.27
CA ILE A 176 -18.34 5.62 1.81
C ILE A 176 -19.80 6.11 2.00
N ASN A 177 -20.00 7.12 2.85
CA ASN A 177 -21.31 7.72 3.18
C ASN A 177 -22.36 6.70 3.65
N LEU A 178 -22.08 5.96 4.72
CA LEU A 178 -23.07 5.06 5.33
C LEU A 178 -24.22 5.87 5.93
N SER A 179 -25.45 5.48 5.61
CA SER A 179 -26.67 6.19 6.00
C SER A 179 -27.90 5.25 5.93
N GLU A 180 -29.09 5.77 6.18
CA GLU A 180 -30.33 5.00 6.02
C GLU A 180 -30.50 4.41 4.61
N SER A 181 -30.01 5.11 3.58
CA SER A 181 -30.09 4.67 2.18
C SER A 181 -28.91 3.80 1.74
N ARG A 182 -27.81 3.78 2.50
CA ARG A 182 -26.61 2.98 2.22
C ARG A 182 -26.07 2.31 3.48
N LYS A 183 -26.33 1.00 3.60
CA LYS A 183 -25.91 0.19 4.75
C LYS A 183 -24.58 -0.53 4.48
N GLY A 184 -23.79 -0.72 5.53
CA GLY A 184 -22.54 -1.47 5.51
C GLY A 184 -22.70 -2.82 6.22
N ILE A 185 -22.00 -3.85 5.76
CA ILE A 185 -21.79 -5.09 6.52
C ILE A 185 -20.28 -5.35 6.59
N LEU A 186 -19.74 -5.47 7.80
CA LEU A 186 -18.34 -5.80 8.03
C LEU A 186 -18.21 -7.26 8.49
N TYR A 187 -17.67 -8.11 7.63
CA TYR A 187 -17.20 -9.43 8.03
C TYR A 187 -15.73 -9.37 8.43
N TRP A 188 -15.45 -9.60 9.71
CA TRP A 188 -14.11 -9.46 10.26
C TRP A 188 -13.61 -10.77 10.87
N GLY A 189 -12.63 -11.39 10.23
CA GLY A 189 -11.97 -12.60 10.69
C GLY A 189 -10.93 -12.31 11.76
N LEU A 190 -11.09 -12.92 12.93
CA LEU A 190 -10.26 -12.73 14.13
C LEU A 190 -9.79 -14.07 14.67
N SER A 191 -8.67 -14.10 15.39
CA SER A 191 -8.14 -15.36 15.92
C SER A 191 -8.86 -15.81 17.19
N ASN A 192 -9.11 -14.88 18.12
CA ASN A 192 -9.68 -15.10 19.44
C ASN A 192 -10.50 -13.89 19.88
N ASP A 193 -11.30 -14.05 20.95
CA ASP A 193 -12.27 -13.05 21.39
C ASP A 193 -11.63 -11.80 22.00
N SER A 194 -10.43 -11.93 22.56
CA SER A 194 -9.68 -10.78 23.08
C SER A 194 -9.19 -9.84 21.98
N TYR A 195 -9.15 -10.30 20.73
CA TYR A 195 -8.61 -9.53 19.62
C TYR A 195 -9.49 -8.31 19.31
N CYS A 196 -8.99 -7.11 19.64
CA CYS A 196 -9.61 -5.82 19.29
C CYS A 196 -11.08 -5.63 19.76
N GLU A 197 -11.46 -6.14 20.93
CA GLU A 197 -12.82 -6.01 21.49
C GLU A 197 -13.32 -4.55 21.51
N SER A 198 -12.48 -3.61 21.95
CA SER A 198 -12.80 -2.17 21.96
C SER A 198 -13.16 -1.61 20.59
N LEU A 199 -12.48 -2.08 19.55
CA LEU A 199 -12.72 -1.65 18.17
C LEU A 199 -13.99 -2.29 17.59
N ILE A 200 -14.30 -3.54 17.98
CA ILE A 200 -15.58 -4.17 17.61
C ILE A 200 -16.75 -3.36 18.18
N GLU A 201 -16.67 -2.96 19.44
CA GLU A 201 -17.71 -2.15 20.09
C GLU A 201 -17.79 -0.74 19.49
N GLU A 202 -16.67 -0.13 19.13
CA GLU A 202 -16.63 1.12 18.38
C GLU A 202 -17.42 1.01 17.06
N PHE A 203 -17.17 -0.03 16.26
CA PHE A 203 -17.88 -0.23 15.00
C PHE A 203 -19.36 -0.56 15.17
N LYS A 204 -19.73 -1.34 16.19
CA LYS A 204 -21.13 -1.65 16.51
C LYS A 204 -21.93 -0.40 16.92
N GLY A 205 -21.25 0.66 17.38
CA GLY A 205 -21.88 1.95 17.66
C GLY A 205 -22.42 2.66 16.41
N ASN A 206 -22.06 2.22 15.20
CA ASN A 206 -22.57 2.78 13.95
C ASN A 206 -23.85 2.04 13.50
N GLU A 207 -25.01 2.69 13.63
CA GLU A 207 -26.32 2.14 13.27
C GLU A 207 -26.50 1.77 11.78
N ASN A 208 -25.59 2.23 10.93
CA ASN A 208 -25.58 1.94 9.49
C ASN A 208 -24.56 0.85 9.11
N LEU A 209 -23.91 0.21 10.09
CA LEU A 209 -22.89 -0.81 9.90
C LEU A 209 -23.19 -2.06 10.73
N ASP A 210 -23.51 -3.17 10.06
CA ASP A 210 -23.64 -4.47 10.71
C ASP A 210 -22.26 -5.12 10.85
N VAL A 211 -21.81 -5.32 12.08
CA VAL A 211 -20.50 -5.94 12.36
C VAL A 211 -20.67 -7.44 12.66
N VAL A 212 -20.05 -8.27 11.84
CA VAL A 212 -20.06 -9.73 11.95
C VAL A 212 -18.63 -10.22 12.20
N PRO A 213 -18.19 -10.27 13.47
CA PRO A 213 -16.90 -10.86 13.80
C PRO A 213 -16.99 -12.39 13.64
N VAL A 214 -15.93 -12.99 13.09
CA VAL A 214 -15.81 -14.43 12.85
C VAL A 214 -14.50 -14.89 13.45
N PHE A 215 -14.57 -15.77 14.44
CA PHE A 215 -13.42 -16.19 15.21
C PHE A 215 -12.94 -17.58 14.78
N SER A 216 -11.65 -17.73 14.52
CA SER A 216 -11.09 -19.06 14.19
C SER A 216 -10.94 -19.96 15.42
N ASN A 217 -10.73 -19.37 16.60
CA ASN A 217 -10.55 -20.08 17.86
C ASN A 217 -11.10 -19.27 19.05
N PRO A 218 -12.44 -19.10 19.16
CA PRO A 218 -13.04 -18.34 20.25
C PRO A 218 -13.03 -19.11 21.57
N THR A 219 -13.07 -18.39 22.69
CA THR A 219 -13.27 -18.95 24.04
C THR A 219 -14.74 -18.88 24.46
N VAL A 220 -15.53 -18.03 23.83
CA VAL A 220 -16.97 -17.82 24.05
C VAL A 220 -17.77 -18.35 22.87
N ASN A 221 -19.04 -18.69 23.09
CA ASN A 221 -19.93 -19.18 22.04
C ASN A 221 -20.31 -18.05 21.05
N GLN A 222 -19.49 -17.89 20.01
CA GLN A 222 -19.64 -16.88 18.95
C GLN A 222 -19.55 -17.55 17.56
N ARG A 223 -19.61 -16.75 16.49
CA ARG A 223 -19.53 -17.30 15.12
C ARG A 223 -18.12 -17.83 14.87
N ILE A 224 -18.01 -19.16 14.74
CA ILE A 224 -16.74 -19.87 14.59
C ILE A 224 -16.45 -20.13 13.10
N GLY A 225 -15.20 -19.96 12.69
CA GLY A 225 -14.70 -20.40 11.39
C GLY A 225 -13.80 -19.37 10.73
N TYR A 226 -13.89 -19.30 9.41
CA TYR A 226 -13.21 -18.28 8.62
C TYR A 226 -14.23 -17.50 7.82
N VAL A 227 -13.90 -16.26 7.46
CA VAL A 227 -14.84 -15.35 6.77
C VAL A 227 -15.39 -15.95 5.47
N GLN A 228 -14.58 -16.74 4.75
CA GLN A 228 -14.98 -17.39 3.50
C GLN A 228 -15.85 -18.64 3.68
N VAL A 229 -15.89 -19.25 4.86
CA VAL A 229 -16.53 -20.56 5.06
C VAL A 229 -17.96 -20.34 5.55
N ARG A 230 -18.88 -20.86 4.74
CA ARG A 230 -20.32 -20.91 5.00
C ARG A 230 -20.69 -22.16 5.80
#